data_AF-A0A955MST3-F1
#
_entry.id   AF-A0A955MST3-F1
#
_cell.length_a   1.000
_cell.length_b   1.000
_cell.length_c   1.000
_cell.angle_alpha   90.00
_cell.angle_beta   90.00
_cell.angle_gamma   90.00
#
_symmetry.space_group_name_H-M   'P 1'
#
loop_
_entity.id
_entity.type
_entity.pdbx_description
1 polymer ?
#
loop_
_entity_poly.entity_id
_entity_poly.type
_entity_poly.pdbx_seq_one_letter_code
_entity_poly.pdbx_strand_id
1 'polypeptide(L)' 'MHIEIYRVIVIILILLFGAPVPVQAVTFEVPSNFPTIQAAIDSATHGDEIVVATGTYIETLFV' A
#
# COMPACT_ATOMS: atom_id res chain seq x y z
N MET A 1 7.92 32.11 -28.67
CA MET A 1 9.05 31.64 -27.84
C MET A 1 8.64 31.13 -26.44
N HIS A 2 7.40 31.32 -25.96
CA HIS A 2 6.99 30.84 -24.62
C HIS A 2 6.29 29.46 -24.58
N ILE A 3 5.66 29.04 -25.69
CA ILE A 3 4.83 27.82 -25.74
C ILE A 3 5.68 26.53 -25.76
N GLU A 4 6.83 26.55 -26.45
CA GLU A 4 7.74 25.39 -26.52
C GLU A 4 8.38 25.06 -25.15
N ILE A 5 8.69 26.08 -24.34
CA ILE A 5 9.24 25.90 -22.99
C ILE A 5 8.21 25.22 -22.07
N TYR A 6 6.94 25.65 -22.15
CA TYR A 6 5.88 25.05 -21.34
C TYR A 6 5.64 23.58 -21.70
N ARG A 7 5.67 23.24 -23.00
CA ARG A 7 5.59 21.86 -23.47
C ARG A 7 6.73 20.99 -22.94
N VAL A 8 7.97 21.49 -22.99
CA VAL A 8 9.15 20.76 -22.49
C VAL A 8 9.06 20.55 -20.97
N ILE A 9 8.64 21.56 -20.21
CA ILE A 9 8.46 21.45 -18.76
C ILE A 9 7.39 20.39 -18.43
N VAL A 10 6.26 20.40 -19.12
CA VAL A 10 5.19 19.40 -18.89
C VAL A 10 5.66 17.98 -19.19
N ILE A 11 6.42 17.77 -20.27
CA ILE A 11 6.99 16.44 -20.59
C ILE A 11 7.98 15.99 -19.51
N ILE A 12 8.84 16.89 -19.02
CA ILE A 12 9.78 16.59 -17.94
C ILE A 12 9.03 16.22 -16.65
N LEU A 13 7.96 16.94 -16.31
CA LEU A 13 7.14 16.62 -15.14
C LEU A 13 6.44 15.26 -15.28
N ILE A 14 5.93 14.91 -16.46
CA ILE A 14 5.33 13.60 -16.71
C ILE A 14 6.39 12.49 -16.63
N LEU A 15 7.60 12.72 -17.10
CA LEU A 15 8.69 11.75 -17.01
C LEU A 15 9.19 11.56 -15.57
N LEU A 16 9.19 12.62 -14.77
CA LEU A 16 9.62 12.58 -13.36
C LEU A 16 8.56 11.99 -12.43
N PHE A 17 7.26 12.21 -12.69
CA PHE A 17 6.17 11.84 -11.77
C PHE A 17 5.14 10.85 -12.34
N GLY A 18 5.21 10.52 -13.63
CA GLY A 18 4.21 9.69 -14.32
C GLY A 18 4.53 8.20 -14.36
N ALA A 19 5.64 7.75 -13.77
CA ALA A 19 5.92 6.33 -13.68
C ALA A 19 4.97 5.66 -12.66
N PRO A 20 4.28 4.56 -13.01
CA PRO A 20 3.51 3.80 -12.03
C PRO A 20 4.47 3.24 -10.99
N VAL A 21 4.31 3.65 -9.73
CA VAL A 21 5.03 3.03 -8.62
C VAL A 21 4.46 1.61 -8.49
N PRO A 22 5.29 0.56 -8.53
CA PRO A 22 4.80 -0.78 -8.29
C PRO A 22 4.25 -0.84 -6.86
N VAL A 23 2.92 -0.98 -6.73
CA VAL A 23 2.31 -1.36 -5.46
C VAL A 23 2.69 -2.83 -5.25
N GLN A 24 3.57 -3.06 -4.29
CA GLN A 24 3.87 -4.40 -3.81
C GLN A 24 2.90 -4.70 -2.68
N ALA A 25 2.19 -5.82 -2.80
CA ALA A 25 1.44 -6.38 -1.69
C ALA A 25 2.37 -6.63 -0.51
N VAL A 26 1.96 -6.20 0.67
CA VAL A 26 2.67 -6.47 1.92
C VAL A 26 2.03 -7.68 2.60
N THR A 27 2.88 -8.53 3.18
CA THR A 27 2.44 -9.63 4.04
C THR A 27 2.49 -9.16 5.49
N PHE A 28 1.34 -9.22 6.17
CA PHE A 28 1.19 -8.90 7.59
C PHE A 28 1.12 -10.17 8.41
N GLU A 29 2.05 -10.35 9.34
CA GLU A 29 2.05 -11.51 10.22
C GLU A 29 1.40 -11.19 11.58
N VAL A 30 0.43 -12.00 11.99
CA VAL A 30 -0.18 -11.95 13.32
C VAL A 30 0.30 -13.18 14.11
N PRO A 31 0.86 -13.03 15.32
CA PRO A 31 1.00 -11.81 16.11
C PRO A 31 2.32 -11.04 15.91
N SER A 32 3.17 -11.47 14.96
CA SER A 32 4.57 -11.04 14.83
C SER A 32 4.72 -9.54 14.52
N ASN A 33 3.99 -9.04 13.52
CA ASN A 33 4.00 -7.62 13.12
C ASN A 33 2.82 -6.85 13.70
N PHE A 34 1.67 -7.52 13.84
CA PHE A 34 0.45 -6.96 14.40
C PHE A 34 -0.02 -7.79 15.58
N PRO A 35 -0.32 -7.18 16.74
CA PRO A 35 -0.68 -7.92 17.95
C PRO A 35 -2.06 -8.59 17.89
N THR A 36 -2.94 -8.16 16.98
CA THR A 36 -4.32 -8.64 16.83
C THR A 36 -4.67 -8.78 15.35
N ILE A 37 -5.69 -9.58 15.05
CA ILE A 37 -6.18 -9.74 13.67
C ILE A 37 -6.81 -8.42 13.19
N GLN A 38 -7.57 -7.72 14.05
CA GLN A 38 -8.19 -6.45 13.66
C GLN A 38 -7.16 -5.37 13.28
N ALA A 39 -6.03 -5.27 14.00
CA ALA A 39 -5.01 -4.27 13.70
C ALA A 39 -4.36 -4.49 12.32
N ALA A 40 -4.21 -5.76 11.92
CA ALA A 40 -3.75 -6.10 10.57
C ALA A 40 -4.79 -5.73 9.51
N ILE A 41 -6.09 -5.95 9.76
CA ILE A 41 -7.17 -5.55 8.86
C ILE A 41 -7.21 -4.03 8.69
N ASP A 42 -7.19 -3.27 9.79
CA ASP A 42 -7.25 -1.81 9.77
C ASP A 42 -6.07 -1.18 9.00
N SER A 43 -4.95 -1.90 8.91
CA SER A 43 -3.74 -1.46 8.21
C SER A 43 -3.66 -1.95 6.76
N ALA A 44 -4.46 -2.95 6.38
CA ALA A 44 -4.34 -3.61 5.09
C ALA A 44 -4.99 -2.78 3.98
N THR A 45 -4.32 -2.75 2.84
CA THR A 45 -4.83 -2.17 1.60
C THR A 45 -5.08 -3.25 0.57
N HIS A 46 -5.70 -2.88 -0.56
CA HIS A 46 -6.03 -3.85 -1.59
C HIS A 46 -4.76 -4.52 -2.14
N GLY A 47 -4.74 -5.85 -2.06
CA GLY A 47 -3.63 -6.68 -2.53
C GLY A 47 -2.77 -7.25 -1.41
N ASP A 48 -2.86 -6.70 -0.19
CA ASP A 48 -2.09 -7.20 0.97
C ASP A 48 -2.59 -8.57 1.45
N GLU A 49 -1.71 -9.31 2.12
CA GLU A 49 -1.98 -10.64 2.66
C GLU A 49 -1.81 -10.63 4.19
N ILE A 50 -2.79 -11.14 4.93
CA ILE A 50 -2.70 -11.31 6.39
C ILE A 50 -2.46 -12.78 6.71
N VAL A 51 -1.27 -13.10 7.23
CA VAL A 51 -0.87 -14.44 7.65
C VAL A 51 -1.03 -14.55 9.17
N VAL A 52 -1.97 -15.39 9.60
CA VAL A 52 -2.26 -15.61 11.02
C VAL A 52 -1.59 -16.90 11.48
N ALA A 53 -0.66 -16.77 12.43
CA ALA A 53 -0.04 -17.93 13.07
C ALA A 53 -1.08 -18.72 13.87
N THR A 54 -0.87 -20.04 13.99
CA THR A 54 -1.77 -20.93 14.72
C THR A 54 -1.95 -20.47 16.17
N GLY A 55 -3.20 -20.30 16.60
CA GLY A 55 -3.54 -19.83 17.93
C GLY A 55 -5.05 -19.66 18.10
N THR A 56 -5.48 -19.30 19.31
CA THR A 56 -6.86 -18.90 19.59
C THR A 56 -6.90 -17.40 19.80
N TYR A 57 -7.71 -16.71 18.99
CA TYR A 57 -7.90 -15.26 19.03
C TYR A 57 -9.37 -14.99 19.38
N ILE A 58 -9.62 -14.37 20.53
CA ILE A 58 -10.98 -14.01 20.97
C ILE A 58 -11.21 -12.54 20.61
N GLU A 59 -11.63 -12.31 19.38
CA GLU A 59 -11.80 -10.97 18.79
C GLU A 59 -13.13 -10.87 18.03
N THR A 60 -13.68 -9.66 17.91
CA THR A 60 -14.75 -9.33 16.98
C THR A 60 -14.14 -8.61 15.79
N LEU A 61 -14.41 -9.10 14.58
CA LEU A 61 -13.78 -8.59 13.36
C LEU A 61 -14.72 -7.66 12.58
N PHE A 62 -14.14 -6.59 12.02
CA PHE A 62 -14.78 -5.63 11.12
C PHE A 62 -13.92 -5.39 9.89
N VAL A 63 -14.55 -5.07 8.76
CA VAL A 63 -13.89 -4.75 7.47
C VAL A 63 -14.17 -3.32 7.05
#